data_AF-A0A959FZK1-F1
#
_entry.id   AF-A0A959FZK1-F1
#
_cell.length_a   1.000
_cell.length_b   1.000
_cell.length_c   1.000
_cell.angle_alpha   90.00
_cell.angle_beta   90.00
_cell.angle_gamma   90.00
#
_symmetry.space_group_name_H-M   'P 1'
#
loop_
_entity.id
_entity.type
_entity.pdbx_description
1 polymer ?
#
loop_
_entity_poly.entity_id
_entity_poly.type
_entity_poly.pdbx_seq_one_letter_code
_entity_poly.pdbx_strand_id
1 'polypeptide(L)'
;MIVRSILPILLLLALAPSCKTELLLGCTNIYGVREILRSSNCVAACGQTALCEGDSTRAYGQFVEASWQQEIGRFRIADFEKMQFELEVVLDTAIRDDLDDKLARLQGQPIIVKGILGGYDAVTNYACDHQFTLSVQDTAWIQGE
;
A
#
# COMPACT_ATOMS: atom_id res chain seq x y z
N MET A 1 42.55 49.66 -19.68
CA MET A 1 41.16 50.10 -19.46
C MET A 1 40.25 48.94 -19.87
N ILE A 2 39.22 48.63 -19.08
CA ILE A 2 38.14 47.63 -19.30
C ILE A 2 38.52 46.16 -18.94
N VAL A 3 38.34 45.72 -17.67
CA VAL A 3 37.15 45.05 -17.03
C VAL A 3 37.20 43.52 -17.23
N ARG A 4 37.74 42.75 -16.27
CA ARG A 4 37.02 41.94 -15.23
C ARG A 4 35.84 41.11 -15.77
N SER A 5 35.94 39.78 -15.69
CA SER A 5 34.87 38.80 -15.39
C SER A 5 35.53 37.41 -15.36
N ILE A 6 35.96 36.89 -14.21
CA ILE A 6 35.20 36.06 -13.24
C ILE A 6 34.40 34.93 -13.92
N LEU A 7 34.88 33.69 -13.71
CA LEU A 7 34.17 32.40 -13.63
C LEU A 7 32.67 32.58 -13.23
N PRO A 8 31.69 31.70 -13.52
CA PRO A 8 31.88 30.29 -13.19
C PRO A 8 31.00 29.25 -13.93
N ILE A 9 30.97 28.05 -13.36
CA ILE A 9 29.87 27.06 -13.41
C ILE A 9 30.07 26.04 -14.55
N LEU A 10 30.70 24.88 -14.30
CA LEU A 10 30.26 23.78 -13.43
C LEU A 10 28.85 23.28 -13.82
N LEU A 11 28.61 21.98 -13.77
CA LEU A 11 27.31 21.34 -14.04
C LEU A 11 26.83 21.33 -15.51
N LEU A 12 27.40 20.42 -16.29
CA LEU A 12 26.66 19.71 -17.33
C LEU A 12 26.58 18.20 -17.01
N LEU A 13 26.47 17.89 -15.71
CA LEU A 13 25.99 16.60 -15.21
C LEU A 13 24.71 16.87 -14.41
N ALA A 14 23.71 16.01 -14.60
CA ALA A 14 22.40 15.97 -13.93
C ALA A 14 21.25 16.74 -14.61
N LEU A 15 21.01 16.44 -15.88
CA LEU A 15 19.62 16.28 -16.35
C LEU A 15 19.46 14.89 -16.95
N ALA A 16 19.90 13.85 -16.21
CA ALA A 16 19.16 12.61 -16.32
C ALA A 16 17.76 12.96 -15.81
N PRO A 17 16.69 12.80 -16.61
CA PRO A 17 15.36 12.85 -16.03
C PRO A 17 15.39 11.80 -14.93
N SER A 18 15.37 12.25 -13.67
CA SER A 18 14.98 11.36 -12.60
C SER A 18 13.52 11.06 -12.93
N CYS A 19 13.29 10.01 -13.69
CA CYS A 19 12.06 9.25 -13.57
C CYS A 19 12.05 8.78 -12.12
N LYS A 20 11.64 9.67 -11.21
CA LYS A 20 10.77 9.25 -10.13
C LYS A 20 9.56 8.74 -10.89
N THR A 21 9.61 7.47 -11.23
CA THR A 21 8.45 6.75 -11.76
C THR A 21 7.45 6.84 -10.63
N GLU A 22 6.59 7.85 -10.69
CA GLU A 22 5.44 7.94 -9.81
C GLU A 22 4.72 6.61 -9.97
N LEU A 23 4.67 5.84 -8.88
CA LEU A 23 4.06 4.52 -8.90
C LEU A 23 2.60 4.74 -9.30
N LEU A 24 2.19 4.16 -10.43
CA LEU A 24 0.81 4.08 -10.85
C LEU A 24 0.41 2.63 -10.61
N LEU A 25 -0.45 2.41 -9.62
CA LEU A 25 -0.96 1.07 -9.34
C LEU A 25 -1.73 0.56 -10.58
N GLY A 26 -1.54 -0.71 -10.90
CA GLY A 26 -2.04 -1.35 -12.12
C GLY A 26 -1.95 -2.87 -12.01
N CYS A 27 -2.94 -3.57 -12.57
CA CYS A 27 -3.38 -4.91 -12.19
C CYS A 27 -2.37 -6.08 -12.35
N THR A 28 -1.18 -5.85 -12.90
CA THR A 28 -0.20 -6.92 -13.18
C THR A 28 0.91 -7.05 -12.15
N ASN A 29 1.28 -5.96 -11.48
CA ASN A 29 2.44 -5.94 -10.58
C ASN A 29 2.05 -6.31 -9.13
N ILE A 30 3.04 -6.81 -8.40
CA ILE A 30 2.97 -6.98 -6.94
C ILE A 30 3.69 -5.78 -6.33
N TYR A 31 3.05 -5.11 -5.38
CA TYR A 31 3.57 -3.91 -4.73
C TYR A 31 3.75 -4.14 -3.24
N GLY A 32 4.82 -3.59 -2.67
CA GLY A 32 4.96 -3.58 -1.21
C GLY A 32 3.87 -2.71 -0.57
N VAL A 33 3.45 -3.05 0.66
CA VAL A 33 2.47 -2.26 1.44
C VAL A 33 2.85 -0.77 1.47
N ARG A 34 4.12 -0.46 1.72
CA ARG A 34 4.60 0.93 1.75
C ARG A 34 4.49 1.64 0.40
N GLU A 35 4.66 0.92 -0.70
CA GLU A 35 4.57 1.47 -2.06
C GLU A 35 3.14 1.86 -2.39
N ILE A 36 2.18 1.00 -2.04
CA ILE A 36 0.74 1.26 -2.19
C ILE A 36 0.36 2.52 -1.41
N LEU A 37 0.69 2.56 -0.10
CA LEU A 37 0.31 3.66 0.79
C LEU A 37 0.99 4.99 0.47
N ARG A 38 2.08 4.98 -0.31
CA ARG A 38 2.80 6.19 -0.74
C ARG A 38 2.62 6.48 -2.23
N SER A 39 1.80 5.68 -2.91
CA SER A 39 1.54 5.85 -4.33
C SER A 39 0.89 7.21 -4.56
N SER A 40 1.38 7.94 -5.57
CA SER A 40 0.89 9.31 -5.86
C SER A 40 -0.60 9.33 -6.21
N ASN A 41 -1.11 8.28 -6.85
CA ASN A 41 -2.53 8.13 -7.16
C ASN A 41 -3.38 7.66 -5.96
N CYS A 42 -2.74 7.29 -4.84
CA CYS A 42 -3.39 7.00 -3.56
C CYS A 42 -3.25 8.15 -2.55
N VAL A 43 -2.82 9.34 -2.96
CA VAL A 43 -2.82 10.50 -2.07
C VAL A 43 -4.14 11.26 -2.25
N ALA A 44 -5.01 11.16 -1.25
CA ALA A 44 -6.23 11.96 -1.17
C ALA A 44 -6.33 12.67 0.19
N ALA A 45 -6.93 13.86 0.18
CA ALA A 45 -7.34 14.52 1.41
C ALA A 45 -8.66 13.91 1.89
N CYS A 46 -8.98 14.07 3.18
CA CYS A 46 -10.27 13.62 3.69
C CYS A 46 -11.46 14.22 2.92
N GLY A 47 -12.49 13.41 2.76
CA GLY A 47 -13.68 13.70 1.97
C GLY A 47 -13.45 13.65 0.47
N GLN A 48 -12.28 13.22 0.01
CA GLN A 48 -11.97 13.04 -1.41
C GLN A 48 -11.67 11.57 -1.69
N THR A 49 -12.14 11.09 -2.83
CA THR A 49 -11.80 9.75 -3.33
C THR A 49 -10.43 9.79 -4.00
N ALA A 50 -9.51 8.92 -3.59
CA ALA A 50 -8.22 8.75 -4.26
C ALA A 50 -8.38 8.08 -5.62
N LEU A 51 -7.48 8.38 -6.56
CA LEU A 51 -7.55 7.82 -7.92
C LEU A 51 -7.32 6.30 -7.97
N CYS A 52 -6.65 5.74 -6.97
CA CYS A 52 -6.41 4.30 -6.89
C CYS A 52 -7.54 3.51 -6.23
N GLU A 53 -8.57 4.18 -5.69
CA GLU A 53 -9.73 3.49 -5.14
C GLU A 53 -10.51 2.79 -6.26
N GLY A 54 -10.88 1.53 -6.02
CA GLY A 54 -11.51 0.66 -7.01
C GLY A 54 -10.51 -0.16 -7.85
N ASP A 55 -9.21 0.13 -7.78
CA ASP A 55 -8.21 -0.62 -8.52
C ASP A 55 -7.96 -2.01 -7.91
N SER A 56 -7.82 -3.01 -8.78
CA SER A 56 -7.35 -4.33 -8.36
C SER A 56 -5.84 -4.29 -8.12
N THR A 57 -5.45 -4.56 -6.87
CA THR A 57 -4.06 -4.45 -6.40
C THR A 57 -3.61 -5.75 -5.77
N ARG A 58 -2.32 -6.08 -5.95
CA ARG A 58 -1.64 -7.20 -5.28
C ARG A 58 -0.63 -6.63 -4.30
N ALA A 59 -0.93 -6.74 -3.02
CA ALA A 59 -0.10 -6.24 -1.94
C ALA A 59 0.80 -7.36 -1.40
N TYR A 60 2.08 -7.06 -1.25
CA TYR A 60 3.08 -7.92 -0.61
C TYR A 60 3.41 -7.38 0.77
N GLY A 61 3.29 -8.25 1.78
CA GLY A 61 3.58 -7.89 3.16
C GLY A 61 3.59 -9.10 4.07
N GLN A 62 3.84 -8.88 5.35
CA GLN A 62 3.82 -9.91 6.38
C GLN A 62 2.48 -9.87 7.12
N PHE A 63 1.85 -11.03 7.31
CA PHE A 63 0.63 -11.14 8.13
C PHE A 63 0.89 -10.73 9.58
N VAL A 64 0.09 -9.79 10.09
CA VAL A 64 0.15 -9.35 11.49
C VAL A 64 -0.85 -10.16 12.31
N GLU A 65 -0.40 -11.25 12.94
CA GLU A 65 -1.27 -12.20 13.63
C GLU A 65 -2.20 -11.54 14.67
N ALA A 66 -1.65 -10.64 15.48
CA ALA A 66 -2.40 -9.92 16.52
C ALA A 66 -3.53 -9.03 15.97
N SER A 67 -3.59 -8.80 14.66
CA SER A 67 -4.63 -7.99 14.01
C SER A 67 -5.83 -8.80 13.53
N TRP A 68 -5.77 -10.15 13.55
CA TRP A 68 -6.86 -10.99 13.05
C TRP A 68 -8.10 -10.86 13.93
N GLN A 69 -9.19 -10.43 13.31
CA GLN A 69 -10.50 -10.26 13.91
C GLN A 69 -11.49 -11.11 13.12
N GLN A 70 -11.57 -12.38 13.49
CA GLN A 70 -12.41 -13.39 12.84
C GLN A 70 -13.85 -12.95 12.71
N GLU A 71 -14.44 -12.38 13.76
CA GLU A 71 -15.87 -11.98 13.81
C GLU A 71 -16.26 -11.00 12.70
N ILE A 72 -15.33 -10.16 12.25
CA ILE A 72 -15.57 -9.13 11.23
C ILE A 72 -14.75 -9.34 9.96
N GLY A 73 -14.01 -10.45 9.87
CA GLY A 73 -13.21 -10.81 8.71
C GLY A 73 -12.15 -9.76 8.37
N ARG A 74 -11.37 -9.31 9.36
CA ARG A 74 -10.33 -8.29 9.13
C ARG A 74 -8.99 -8.69 9.70
N PHE A 75 -7.92 -8.41 8.96
CA PHE A 75 -6.55 -8.47 9.45
C PHE A 75 -5.72 -7.36 8.81
N ARG A 76 -4.43 -7.29 9.15
CA ARG A 76 -3.46 -6.38 8.56
C ARG A 76 -2.27 -7.14 8.00
N ILE A 77 -1.71 -6.57 6.94
CA ILE A 77 -0.39 -6.93 6.44
C ILE A 77 0.56 -5.75 6.62
N ALA A 78 1.76 -6.02 7.11
CA ALA A 78 2.79 -5.02 7.35
C ALA A 78 3.84 -5.04 6.24
N ASP A 79 4.43 -3.88 5.94
CA ASP A 79 5.61 -3.79 5.08
C ASP A 79 6.80 -4.50 5.72
N PHE A 80 7.51 -5.33 4.93
CA PHE A 80 8.58 -6.19 5.44
C PHE A 80 9.79 -5.41 5.98
N GLU A 81 10.10 -4.27 5.35
CA GLU A 81 11.23 -3.43 5.77
C GLU A 81 10.86 -2.44 6.88
N LYS A 82 9.59 -2.02 6.92
CA LYS A 82 9.10 -0.98 7.83
C LYS A 82 7.72 -1.33 8.36
N MET A 83 7.68 -2.19 9.37
CA MET A 83 6.46 -2.73 9.97
C MET A 83 5.43 -1.69 10.45
N GLN A 84 5.83 -0.42 10.61
CA GLN A 84 4.92 0.70 10.86
C GLN A 84 3.93 1.01 9.72
N PHE A 85 4.19 0.54 8.50
CA PHE A 85 3.26 0.65 7.38
C PHE A 85 2.42 -0.61 7.33
N GLU A 86 1.14 -0.48 7.67
CA GLU A 86 0.18 -1.58 7.67
C GLU A 86 -0.97 -1.25 6.71
N LEU A 87 -1.42 -2.26 5.96
CA LEU A 87 -2.62 -2.20 5.13
C LEU A 87 -3.67 -3.13 5.72
N GLU A 88 -4.86 -2.58 6.01
CA GLU A 88 -5.99 -3.36 6.48
C GLU A 88 -6.58 -4.17 5.32
N VAL A 89 -6.78 -5.46 5.55
CA VAL A 89 -7.41 -6.40 4.63
C VAL A 89 -8.79 -6.74 5.18
N VAL A 90 -9.81 -6.55 4.36
CA VAL A 90 -11.21 -6.82 4.70
C VAL A 90 -11.72 -7.94 3.81
N LEU A 91 -12.29 -8.96 4.42
CA LEU A 91 -12.83 -10.11 3.72
C LEU A 91 -14.33 -9.94 3.46
N ASP A 92 -14.77 -10.46 2.33
CA ASP A 92 -16.20 -10.73 2.16
C ASP A 92 -16.65 -11.79 3.18
N THR A 93 -17.81 -11.56 3.77
CA THR A 93 -18.48 -12.43 4.74
C THR A 93 -18.58 -13.89 4.31
N ALA A 94 -18.67 -14.17 3.00
CA ALA A 94 -18.84 -15.52 2.46
C ALA A 94 -17.58 -16.42 2.55
N ILE A 95 -16.39 -15.84 2.73
CA ILE A 95 -15.11 -16.58 2.65
C ILE A 95 -14.35 -16.68 3.97
N ARG A 96 -14.95 -16.13 5.04
CA ARG A 96 -14.34 -15.94 6.35
C ARG A 96 -14.00 -17.26 7.05
N ASP A 97 -14.91 -18.23 6.96
CA ASP A 97 -14.82 -19.49 7.72
C ASP A 97 -13.71 -20.42 7.19
N ASP A 98 -13.29 -20.24 5.93
CA ASP A 98 -12.22 -21.03 5.30
C ASP A 98 -10.82 -20.42 5.49
N LEU A 99 -10.73 -19.24 6.13
CA LEU A 99 -9.49 -18.48 6.18
C LEU A 99 -8.65 -18.74 7.44
N ASP A 100 -9.23 -19.16 8.56
CA ASP A 100 -8.49 -19.37 9.81
C ASP A 100 -7.34 -20.38 9.65
N ASP A 101 -7.66 -21.56 9.12
CA ASP A 101 -6.67 -22.62 8.86
C ASP A 101 -5.60 -22.15 7.86
N LYS A 102 -5.95 -21.23 6.97
CA LYS A 102 -5.04 -20.68 5.97
C LYS A 102 -4.11 -19.65 6.61
N LEU A 103 -4.63 -18.69 7.37
CA LEU A 103 -3.82 -17.69 8.07
C LEU A 103 -2.90 -18.33 9.12
N ALA A 104 -3.38 -19.35 9.83
CA ALA A 104 -2.57 -20.11 10.77
C ALA A 104 -1.32 -20.72 10.10
N ARG A 105 -1.45 -21.22 8.86
CA ARG A 105 -0.33 -21.76 8.07
C ARG A 105 0.61 -20.69 7.52
N LEU A 106 0.12 -19.46 7.37
CA LEU A 106 0.87 -18.33 6.84
C LEU A 106 1.49 -17.46 7.95
N GLN A 107 1.38 -17.86 9.22
CA GLN A 107 1.92 -17.12 10.35
C GLN A 107 3.42 -16.86 10.21
N GLY A 108 3.81 -15.59 10.34
CA GLY A 108 5.19 -15.16 10.24
C GLY A 108 5.80 -15.23 8.83
N GLN A 109 5.03 -15.62 7.82
CA GLN A 109 5.48 -15.69 6.44
C GLN A 109 5.09 -14.43 5.66
N PRO A 110 5.89 -14.05 4.65
CA PRO A 110 5.44 -13.11 3.63
C PRO A 110 4.22 -13.68 2.89
N ILE A 111 3.25 -12.83 2.63
CA ILE A 111 2.05 -13.17 1.88
C ILE A 111 1.81 -12.15 0.77
N ILE A 112 1.18 -12.63 -0.28
CA ILE A 112 0.60 -11.82 -1.34
C ILE A 112 -0.91 -11.82 -1.15
N VAL A 113 -1.49 -10.64 -1.03
CA VAL A 113 -2.94 -10.43 -0.95
C VAL A 113 -3.38 -9.67 -2.19
N LYS A 114 -4.23 -10.29 -3.01
CA LYS A 114 -4.93 -9.61 -4.09
C LYS A 114 -6.28 -9.12 -3.59
N GLY A 115 -6.65 -7.89 -3.95
CA GLY A 115 -7.98 -7.35 -3.64
C GLY A 115 -8.29 -6.08 -4.41
N ILE A 116 -9.36 -5.41 -4.02
CA ILE A 116 -9.77 -4.09 -4.52
C ILE A 116 -9.44 -3.05 -3.46
N LEU A 117 -8.71 -2.00 -3.84
CA LEU A 117 -8.43 -0.90 -2.91
C LEU A 117 -9.69 -0.08 -2.63
N GLY A 118 -9.94 0.20 -1.36
CA GLY A 118 -10.99 1.14 -0.92
C GLY A 118 -10.39 2.17 0.02
N GLY A 119 -10.85 3.42 -0.06
CA GLY A 119 -10.48 4.49 0.85
C GLY A 119 -11.50 4.66 1.97
N TYR A 120 -11.05 5.16 3.11
CA TYR A 120 -11.91 5.63 4.18
C TYR A 120 -11.25 6.76 4.97
N ASP A 121 -12.08 7.64 5.51
CA ASP A 121 -11.62 8.76 6.31
C ASP A 121 -11.53 8.35 7.78
N ALA A 122 -10.30 8.25 8.30
CA ALA A 122 -10.04 7.92 9.69
C ALA A 122 -9.88 9.21 10.51
N VAL A 123 -10.77 9.39 11.50
CA VAL A 123 -10.64 10.51 12.45
C VAL A 123 -9.53 10.15 13.45
N THR A 124 -8.47 10.96 13.49
CA THR A 124 -7.44 10.92 14.54
C THR A 124 -7.77 11.96 15.63
N ASN A 125 -6.95 12.01 16.70
CA ASN A 125 -7.19 12.91 17.83
C ASN A 125 -7.25 14.41 17.44
N TYR A 126 -6.65 14.82 16.32
CA TYR A 126 -6.55 16.23 15.93
C TYR A 126 -6.67 16.51 14.42
N ALA A 127 -6.78 15.47 13.59
CA ALA A 127 -6.88 15.59 12.14
C ALA A 127 -7.67 14.41 11.57
N CYS A 128 -8.18 14.57 10.35
CA CYS A 128 -8.66 13.44 9.57
C CYS A 128 -7.53 13.01 8.63
N ASP A 129 -7.27 11.70 8.57
CA ASP A 129 -6.35 11.10 7.62
C ASP A 129 -7.13 10.15 6.71
N HIS A 130 -6.92 10.27 5.40
CA HIS A 130 -7.45 9.31 4.44
C HIS A 130 -6.60 8.03 4.49
N GLN A 131 -7.25 6.89 4.73
CA GLN A 131 -6.62 5.58 4.88
C GLN A 131 -7.19 4.58 3.87
N PHE A 132 -6.50 3.44 3.72
CA PHE A 132 -6.84 2.43 2.73
C PHE A 132 -7.13 1.08 3.35
N THR A 133 -8.05 0.36 2.70
CA THR A 133 -8.30 -1.06 2.91
C THR A 133 -8.13 -1.82 1.60
N LEU A 134 -7.86 -3.12 1.70
CA LEU A 134 -7.85 -4.03 0.57
C LEU A 134 -8.98 -5.05 0.76
N SER A 135 -10.02 -4.93 -0.06
CA SER A 135 -11.18 -5.83 -0.01
C SER A 135 -10.90 -7.10 -0.80
N VAL A 136 -11.08 -8.26 -0.17
CA VAL A 136 -10.79 -9.58 -0.73
C VAL A 136 -12.07 -10.40 -0.82
N GLN A 137 -12.34 -10.94 -2.01
CA GLN A 137 -13.59 -11.65 -2.32
C GLN A 137 -13.41 -13.16 -2.43
N ASP A 138 -12.17 -13.65 -2.44
CA ASP A 138 -11.86 -15.08 -2.57
C ASP A 138 -10.63 -15.44 -1.72
N THR A 139 -10.68 -16.52 -0.94
CA THR A 139 -9.53 -16.96 -0.14
C THR A 139 -8.33 -17.32 -1.03
N ALA A 140 -8.54 -17.73 -2.29
CA ALA A 140 -7.47 -18.02 -3.25
C ALA A 140 -6.58 -16.80 -3.56
N TRP A 141 -7.06 -15.59 -3.24
CA TRP A 141 -6.33 -14.33 -3.44
C TRP A 141 -5.33 -14.02 -2.33
N ILE A 142 -5.29 -14.83 -1.28
CA ILE A 142 -4.28 -14.78 -0.22
C ILE A 142 -3.34 -15.96 -0.43
N GLN A 143 -2.05 -15.71 -0.59
CA GLN A 143 -1.06 -16.74 -0.92
C GLN A 143 0.21 -16.52 -0.09
N GLY A 144 0.81 -17.60 0.39
CA GLY A 144 2.17 -17.56 0.91
C GLY A 144 3.17 -17.47 -0.24
N GLU A 145 4.31 -16.84 0.01
CA GLU A 145 5.46 -16.84 -0.91
C GLU A 145 6.49 -17.92 -0.55
#